data_AF-A0A7S1TB25-F1
#
_entry.id   AF-A0A7S1TB25-F1
#
_cell.length_a   1.000
_cell.length_b   1.000
_cell.length_c   1.000
_cell.angle_alpha   90.00
_cell.angle_beta   90.00
_cell.angle_gamma   90.00
#
_symmetry.space_group_name_H-M   'P 1'
#
loop_
_entity.id
_entity.type
_entity.pdbx_description
1 polymer ?
#
loop_
_entity_poly.entity_id
_entity_poly.type
_entity_poly.pdbx_seq_one_letter_code
_entity_poly.pdbx_strand_id
1 'polypeptide(L)'
;MRLLLVGGSRGLVTKTTFGQLGVEESLVRCMRDAFPMIREPTEIQRLGIPELLRDQRKQDRAMTTLLASETGSGKTMAYLLPLVQKLKKLEMQEGRIAAHGYPRGLVLVPT
;
A
#
# COMPACT_ATOMS: atom_id res chain seq x y z
N MET A 1 5.67 -11.68 -10.87
CA MET A 1 5.85 -10.21 -10.91
C MET A 1 4.69 -9.61 -11.68
N ARG A 2 3.98 -8.61 -11.12
CA ARG A 2 2.87 -7.92 -11.79
C ARG A 2 3.22 -6.46 -12.04
N LEU A 3 3.10 -6.00 -13.28
CA LEU A 3 3.31 -4.59 -13.65
C LEU A 3 1.97 -3.86 -13.64
N LEU A 4 1.93 -2.74 -12.93
CA LEU A 4 0.81 -1.80 -12.91
C LEU A 4 1.27 -0.49 -13.54
N LEU A 5 0.71 -0.18 -14.71
CA LEU A 5 0.99 1.01 -15.49
C LEU A 5 -0.25 1.92 -15.48
N VAL A 6 -0.01 3.21 -15.24
CA VAL A 6 -0.97 4.29 -15.50
C VAL A 6 -0.72 4.79 -16.92
N GLY A 7 -1.72 4.74 -17.81
CA GLY A 7 -1.58 5.27 -19.19
C GLY A 7 -2.09 4.39 -20.35
N GLY A 8 -2.85 3.33 -20.10
CA GLY A 8 -3.47 2.53 -21.17
C GLY A 8 -4.86 2.04 -20.76
N SER A 9 -5.88 2.39 -21.54
CA SER A 9 -7.29 2.10 -21.31
C SER A 9 -7.57 0.61 -21.05
N ARG A 10 -7.50 0.16 -19.80
CA ARG A 10 -8.02 -1.14 -19.36
C ARG A 10 -8.57 -1.06 -17.94
N GLY A 11 -9.90 -1.14 -17.86
CA GLY A 11 -10.67 -1.44 -16.65
C GLY A 11 -10.85 -0.24 -15.71
N LEU A 12 -12.05 0.33 -15.71
CA LEU A 12 -12.48 1.32 -14.72
C LEU A 12 -12.33 0.73 -13.32
N VAL A 13 -11.29 1.11 -12.58
CA VAL A 13 -11.22 0.85 -11.14
C VAL A 13 -12.25 1.76 -10.48
N THR A 14 -13.38 1.19 -10.09
CA THR A 14 -14.53 1.91 -9.51
C THR A 14 -14.36 2.25 -8.02
N LYS A 15 -13.25 1.83 -7.40
CA LYS A 15 -12.97 2.12 -5.99
C LYS A 15 -12.47 3.56 -5.85
N THR A 16 -13.27 4.40 -5.22
CA THR A 16 -13.05 5.85 -5.12
C THR A 16 -12.49 6.29 -3.78
N THR A 17 -12.51 5.43 -2.75
CA THR A 17 -11.99 5.78 -1.41
C THR A 17 -10.92 4.80 -0.93
N PHE A 18 -10.03 5.25 -0.04
CA PHE A 18 -9.00 4.38 0.55
C PHE A 18 -9.59 3.16 1.28
N GLY A 19 -10.71 3.32 1.99
CA GLY A 19 -11.42 2.21 2.62
C GLY A 19 -11.87 1.15 1.61
N GLN A 20 -12.43 1.57 0.47
CA GLN A 20 -12.80 0.64 -0.61
C GLN A 20 -11.59 -0.08 -1.21
N LEU A 21 -10.40 0.54 -1.19
CA LEU A 21 -9.14 -0.10 -1.61
C LEU A 21 -8.65 -1.18 -0.63
N GLY A 22 -9.26 -1.30 0.55
CA GLY A 22 -8.93 -2.27 1.59
C GLY A 22 -8.04 -1.71 2.71
N VAL A 23 -7.83 -0.40 2.75
CA VAL A 23 -7.09 0.25 3.85
C VAL A 23 -8.01 0.31 5.07
N GLU A 24 -7.50 -0.12 6.23
CA GLU A 24 -8.24 -0.12 7.51
C GLU A 24 -8.62 1.31 7.90
N GLU A 25 -9.84 1.49 8.43
CA GLU A 25 -10.39 2.81 8.74
C GLU A 25 -9.52 3.59 9.74
N SER A 26 -8.92 2.91 10.71
CA SER A 26 -8.01 3.53 11.68
C SER A 26 -6.77 4.12 10.99
N LEU A 27 -6.22 3.43 9.99
CA LEU A 27 -5.09 3.93 9.20
C LEU A 27 -5.51 5.05 8.25
N VAL A 28 -6.71 4.97 7.65
CA VAL A 28 -7.28 6.06 6.84
C VAL A 28 -7.43 7.32 7.67
N ARG A 29 -7.95 7.21 8.90
CA ARG A 29 -8.08 8.33 9.84
C ARG A 29 -6.72 8.94 10.17
N CYS A 30 -5.75 8.13 10.62
CA CYS A 30 -4.40 8.61 10.92
C CYS A 30 -3.74 9.29 9.72
N MET A 31 -3.92 8.75 8.51
CA MET A 31 -3.41 9.34 7.28
C MET A 31 -4.05 10.71 7.00
N ARG A 32 -5.37 10.84 7.16
CA ARG A 32 -6.08 12.12 6.97
C ARG A 32 -5.66 13.16 8.01
N ASP A 33 -5.48 12.74 9.26
CA ASP A 33 -5.03 13.63 10.34
C ASP A 33 -3.60 14.13 10.08
N ALA A 34 -2.69 13.24 9.63
CA ALA A 34 -1.30 13.60 9.33
C ALA A 34 -1.12 14.34 7.99
N PHE A 35 -1.97 14.05 7.00
CA PHE A 35 -1.90 14.60 5.65
C PHE A 35 -3.27 15.08 5.15
N PRO A 36 -3.78 16.22 5.67
CA PRO A 36 -5.14 16.71 5.36
C PRO A 36 -5.40 17.00 3.86
N MET A 37 -4.34 17.18 3.08
CA MET A 37 -4.42 17.42 1.63
C MET A 37 -4.74 16.14 0.83
N ILE A 38 -4.53 14.95 1.40
CA ILE A 38 -4.83 13.68 0.76
C ILE A 38 -6.29 13.31 0.99
N ARG A 39 -7.15 13.65 0.02
CA ARG A 39 -8.60 13.42 0.11
C ARG A 39 -9.03 12.09 -0.52
N GLU A 40 -8.53 11.82 -1.72
CA GLU A 40 -8.92 10.67 -2.55
C GLU A 40 -7.67 9.93 -3.07
N PRO A 41 -7.76 8.62 -3.30
CA PRO A 41 -6.66 7.85 -3.83
C PRO A 41 -6.38 8.23 -5.29
N THR A 42 -5.11 8.40 -5.64
CA THR A 42 -4.68 8.62 -7.03
C THR A 42 -4.85 7.35 -7.88
N GLU A 43 -4.72 7.44 -9.20
CA GLU A 43 -4.89 6.27 -10.08
C GLU A 43 -3.90 5.13 -9.76
N ILE A 44 -2.62 5.45 -9.56
CA ILE A 44 -1.62 4.45 -9.19
C ILE A 44 -1.90 3.84 -7.81
N GLN A 45 -2.51 4.59 -6.88
CA GLN A 45 -2.94 4.08 -5.58
C GLN A 45 -4.16 3.17 -5.72
N ARG A 46 -5.15 3.54 -6.55
CA ARG A 46 -6.33 2.71 -6.84
C ARG A 46 -5.96 1.35 -7.43
N LEU A 47 -4.93 1.32 -8.28
CA LEU A 47 -4.39 0.09 -8.86
C LEU A 47 -3.50 -0.67 -7.87
N GLY A 48 -2.57 0.04 -7.22
CA GLY A 48 -1.50 -0.55 -6.42
C GLY A 48 -1.92 -1.05 -5.05
N ILE A 49 -2.73 -0.29 -4.32
CA ILE A 49 -3.08 -0.61 -2.92
C ILE A 49 -3.82 -1.95 -2.82
N PRO A 50 -4.88 -2.23 -3.61
CA PRO A 50 -5.56 -3.52 -3.51
C PRO A 50 -4.66 -4.68 -3.87
N GLU A 51 -3.77 -4.51 -4.86
CA GLU A 51 -2.80 -5.55 -5.25
C GLU A 51 -1.81 -5.83 -4.12
N LEU A 52 -1.27 -4.79 -3.51
CA LEU A 52 -0.30 -4.89 -2.42
C LEU A 52 -0.92 -5.41 -1.13
N LEU A 53 -2.23 -5.24 -0.91
CA LEU A 53 -2.94 -5.75 0.26
C LEU A 53 -3.45 -7.19 0.11
N ARG A 54 -3.35 -7.81 -1.08
CA ARG A 54 -3.79 -9.21 -1.24
C ARG A 54 -3.09 -10.14 -0.27
N ASP A 55 -3.90 -11.00 0.33
CA ASP A 55 -3.47 -11.94 1.35
C ASP A 55 -2.71 -13.11 0.72
N GLN A 56 -1.54 -13.44 1.28
CA GLN A 56 -0.61 -14.44 0.72
C GLN A 56 -0.88 -15.86 1.20
N ARG A 57 -1.89 -16.06 2.05
CA ARG A 57 -2.26 -17.37 2.66
C ARG A 57 -2.56 -18.50 1.67
N LYS A 58 -2.46 -18.28 0.36
CA LYS A 58 -2.73 -19.27 -0.70
C LYS A 58 -1.56 -19.56 -1.65
N GLN A 59 -0.39 -18.94 -1.52
CA GLN A 59 0.74 -19.28 -2.39
C GLN A 59 2.10 -19.06 -1.70
N ASP A 60 2.97 -20.09 -1.73
CA ASP A 60 4.40 -20.08 -1.39
C ASP A 60 5.26 -19.14 -2.28
N ARG A 61 4.70 -18.06 -2.81
CA ARG A 61 5.39 -17.12 -3.67
C ARG A 61 5.42 -15.72 -3.08
N ALA A 62 6.61 -15.14 -3.06
CA ALA A 62 6.83 -13.73 -2.80
C ALA A 62 5.98 -12.87 -3.76
N MET A 63 5.22 -11.93 -3.20
CA MET A 63 4.46 -10.95 -3.97
C MET A 63 5.40 -9.84 -4.47
N THR A 64 5.52 -9.72 -5.79
CA THR A 64 6.32 -8.67 -6.44
C THR A 64 5.45 -7.84 -7.37
N THR A 65 5.34 -6.55 -7.07
CA THR A 65 4.55 -5.58 -7.83
C THR A 65 5.44 -4.43 -8.29
N LEU A 66 5.37 -4.08 -9.58
CA LEU A 66 6.03 -2.90 -10.14
C LEU A 66 4.99 -1.81 -10.35
N LEU A 67 5.16 -0.68 -9.63
CA LEU A 67 4.32 0.50 -9.75
C LEU A 67 5.00 1.52 -10.67
N ALA A 68 4.47 1.73 -11.87
CA ALA A 68 5.02 2.66 -12.84
C ALA A 68 4.03 3.80 -13.11
N SER A 69 4.45 5.03 -12.76
CA SER A 69 3.73 6.28 -13.02
C SER A 69 4.71 7.45 -13.01
N GLU A 70 4.25 8.63 -13.44
CA GLU A 70 5.02 9.88 -13.41
C GLU A 70 5.36 10.35 -11.97
N THR A 71 6.26 11.32 -11.84
CA THR A 71 6.53 11.99 -10.56
C THR A 71 5.27 12.71 -10.06
N GLY A 72 5.11 12.86 -8.74
CA GLY A 72 3.92 13.50 -8.18
C GLY A 72 2.63 12.68 -8.20
N SER A 73 2.55 11.52 -8.87
CA SER A 73 1.30 10.72 -8.92
C SER A 73 0.94 10.00 -7.61
N GLY A 74 1.68 10.20 -6.52
CA GLY A 74 1.36 9.61 -5.21
C GLY A 74 1.85 8.17 -4.99
N LYS A 75 2.88 7.72 -5.73
CA LYS A 75 3.48 6.37 -5.57
C LYS A 75 3.92 6.06 -4.13
N THR A 76 4.44 7.07 -3.41
CA THR A 76 4.87 6.93 -2.01
C THR A 76 3.78 6.35 -1.13
N MET A 77 2.59 6.95 -1.15
CA MET A 77 1.48 6.47 -0.34
C MET A 77 0.88 5.16 -0.90
N ALA A 78 1.04 4.90 -2.20
CA ALA A 78 0.62 3.64 -2.82
C ALA A 78 1.35 2.42 -2.25
N TYR A 79 2.63 2.56 -1.86
CA TYR A 79 3.37 1.48 -1.19
C TYR A 79 3.42 1.60 0.34
N LEU A 80 3.34 2.81 0.92
CA LEU A 80 3.43 2.97 2.38
C LEU A 80 2.16 2.52 3.12
N LEU A 81 0.96 2.87 2.64
CA LEU A 81 -0.28 2.43 3.30
C LEU A 81 -0.37 0.91 3.45
N PRO A 82 -0.19 0.10 2.37
CA PRO A 82 -0.23 -1.34 2.51
C PRO A 82 0.91 -1.89 3.38
N LEU A 83 2.10 -1.28 3.34
CA LEU A 83 3.23 -1.69 4.19
C LEU A 83 2.90 -1.50 5.68
N VAL A 84 2.48 -0.30 6.07
CA VAL A 84 2.14 0.02 7.47
C VAL A 84 0.99 -0.85 7.97
N GLN A 85 -0.04 -1.07 7.14
CA GLN A 85 -1.15 -1.95 7.49
C GLN A 85 -0.69 -3.39 7.74
N LYS A 86 0.19 -3.95 6.91
CA LYS A 86 0.75 -5.29 7.11
C LYS A 86 1.58 -5.37 8.39
N LEU A 87 2.43 -4.37 8.64
CA LEU A 87 3.21 -4.29 9.87
C LEU A 87 2.31 -4.28 11.11
N LYS A 88 1.21 -3.51 11.08
CA LYS A 88 0.23 -3.49 12.17
C LYS A 88 -0.49 -4.82 12.36
N LYS A 89 -0.84 -5.52 11.27
CA LYS A 89 -1.44 -6.86 11.35
C LYS A 89 -0.47 -7.87 11.95
N LEU A 90 0.81 -7.83 11.59
CA LEU A 90 1.85 -8.67 12.20
C LEU A 90 2.02 -8.39 13.70
N GLU A 91 2.05 -7.12 14.11
CA GLU A 91 2.11 -6.74 15.53
C GLU A 91 0.94 -7.29 16.37
N MET A 92 -0.26 -7.36 15.79
CA MET A 92 -1.43 -7.92 16.46
C MET A 92 -1.40 -9.44 16.53
N GLN A 93 -0.82 -10.12 15.54
CA GLN A 93 -0.77 -11.59 15.45
C GLN A 93 0.34 -12.20 16.31
N GLU A 94 1.53 -11.61 16.28
CA GLU A 94 2.73 -12.16 16.91
C GLU A 94 3.01 -11.54 18.30
N GLY A 95 2.25 -10.53 18.70
CA GLY A 95 2.55 -9.69 19.87
C GLY A 95 3.62 -8.63 19.57
N ARG A 96 4.00 -7.84 20.58
CA ARG A 96 5.09 -6.83 20.44
C ARG A 96 6.45 -7.53 20.31
N ILE A 97 6.80 -7.92 19.08
CA ILE A 97 8.15 -8.35 18.72
C ILE A 97 8.81 -7.21 17.95
N ALA A 98 9.16 -6.15 18.66
CA ALA A 98 10.16 -5.19 18.18
C ALA A 98 11.48 -5.54 18.88
N ALA A 99 12.08 -6.66 18.48
CA ALA A 99 13.45 -6.94 18.88
C ALA A 99 14.35 -5.92 18.16
N HIS A 100 15.15 -5.17 18.92
CA HIS A 100 16.14 -4.25 18.36
C HIS A 100 17.00 -5.01 17.33
N GLY A 101 17.15 -4.44 16.12
CA GLY A 101 17.95 -5.04 15.03
C GLY A 101 17.19 -5.84 13.97
N TYR A 102 15.87 -6.03 14.09
CA TYR A 102 15.07 -6.81 13.13
C TYR A 102 14.01 -5.95 12.42
N PRO A 103 14.38 -5.16 11.39
CA PRO A 103 13.41 -4.39 10.61
C PRO A 103 12.46 -5.33 9.86
N ARG A 104 11.16 -5.10 9.99
CA ARG A 104 10.09 -5.88 9.32
C ARG A 104 9.64 -5.27 7.98
N GLY A 105 10.19 -4.11 7.63
CA GLY A 105 9.93 -3.41 6.37
C GLY A 105 11.13 -2.54 6.03
N LEU A 106 11.48 -2.51 4.74
CA LEU A 106 12.62 -1.77 4.21
C LEU A 106 12.15 -0.98 2.99
N VAL A 107 12.38 0.33 3.01
CA VAL A 107 12.21 1.20 1.85
C VAL A 107 13.60 1.65 1.44
N LEU A 108 14.05 1.19 0.28
CA LEU A 108 15.32 1.61 -0.30
C LEU A 108 15.07 2.82 -1.19
N VAL A 109 15.80 3.89 -0.91
CA VAL A 109 15.83 5.10 -1.73
C VAL A 109 17.24 5.29 -2.28
N PRO A 110 17.39 5.83 -3.49
CA PRO A 110 18.70 5.99 -4.12
C PRO A 110 19.59 7.05 -3.43
N THR A 111 18.99 7.99 -2.70
CA THR A 111 19.66 9.13 -2.03
C THR A 111 18.81 9.62 -0.87
#